data_AF-A0A935ZYI5-F1
#
_entry.id   AF-A0A935ZYI5-F1
#
_cell.length_a   1.000
_cell.length_b   1.000
_cell.length_c   1.000
_cell.angle_alpha   90.00
_cell.angle_beta   90.00
_cell.angle_gamma   90.00
#
_symmetry.space_group_name_H-M   'P 1'
#
loop_
_entity.id
_entity.type
_entity.pdbx_description
1 polymer ?
#
loop_
_entity_poly.entity_id
_entity_poly.type
_entity_poly.pdbx_seq_one_letter_code
_entity_poly.pdbx_strand_id
1 'polypeptide(L)'
;MVAIVRFVIIFIVLYALLTFLSGQKPVANTIYPALKSLTTWIIEISLPSSFIESQDVVNEQTKKPEPDKMYLVYGNPILINKAIEEAKLTHNQYAKIPSYSTQFFLFEMFIVPLIFVIALFIGSPIPNHRKWKGLGISLAILILFVLTKIIILTLFTISNSQIGIYELSDNMMNFLSRFISFLSLGLSIFIGFMLWLIFGFRYSTFTNVFESLFKSKSL
;
A
#
# COMPACT_ATOMS: atom_id res chain seq x y z
N MET A 1 -20.41 27.46 -7.04
CA MET A 1 -20.72 26.74 -5.78
C MET A 1 -21.47 25.42 -6.00
N VAL A 2 -22.61 25.40 -6.71
CA VAL A 2 -23.40 24.18 -6.97
C VAL A 2 -22.59 23.03 -7.61
N ALA A 3 -21.72 23.33 -8.59
CA ALA A 3 -20.89 22.31 -9.25
C ALA A 3 -19.87 21.64 -8.30
N ILE A 4 -19.33 22.40 -7.35
CA ILE A 4 -18.37 21.89 -6.34
C ILE A 4 -19.11 20.98 -5.35
N VAL A 5 -20.28 21.40 -4.87
CA VAL A 5 -21.10 20.59 -3.95
C VAL A 5 -21.53 19.27 -4.62
N ARG A 6 -21.95 19.32 -5.89
CA ARG A 6 -22.28 18.11 -6.67
C ARG A 6 -21.08 17.17 -6.77
N PHE A 7 -19.88 17.69 -7.05
CA PHE A 7 -18.67 16.87 -7.08
C PHE A 7 -18.38 16.22 -5.74
N VAL A 8 -18.46 16.96 -4.64
CA VAL A 8 -18.22 16.41 -3.29
C VAL A 8 -19.19 15.27 -2.99
N ILE A 9 -20.48 15.44 -3.29
CA ILE A 9 -21.50 14.39 -3.09
C ILE A 9 -21.18 13.17 -3.96
N ILE A 10 -20.92 13.37 -5.25
CA ILE A 10 -20.57 12.27 -6.17
C ILE A 10 -19.32 11.54 -5.69
N PHE A 11 -18.29 12.27 -5.28
CA PHE A 11 -17.05 11.72 -4.76
C PHE A 11 -17.31 10.87 -3.50
N ILE A 12 -18.05 11.38 -2.52
CA ILE A 12 -18.36 10.64 -1.27
C ILE A 12 -19.13 9.35 -1.59
N VAL A 13 -20.18 9.44 -2.40
CA VAL A 13 -21.01 8.28 -2.76
C VAL A 13 -20.18 7.25 -3.52
N LEU A 14 -19.38 7.68 -4.50
CA LEU A 14 -18.56 6.80 -5.30
C LEU A 14 -17.44 6.14 -4.48
N TYR A 15 -16.77 6.92 -3.62
CA TYR A 15 -15.76 6.41 -2.71
C TYR A 15 -16.33 5.34 -1.78
N ALA A 16 -17.46 5.63 -1.12
CA ALA A 16 -18.16 4.67 -0.25
C ALA A 16 -18.57 3.39 -1.01
N LEU A 17 -19.13 3.55 -2.22
CA LEU A 17 -19.55 2.42 -3.04
C LEU A 17 -18.37 1.54 -3.44
N LEU A 18 -17.29 2.12 -3.96
CA LEU A 18 -16.11 1.37 -4.37
C LEU A 18 -15.43 0.69 -3.18
N THR A 19 -15.33 1.37 -2.04
CA THR A 19 -14.83 0.80 -0.79
C THR A 19 -15.67 -0.41 -0.38
N PHE A 20 -17.00 -0.28 -0.37
CA PHE A 20 -17.90 -1.39 -0.05
C PHE A 20 -17.75 -2.57 -1.02
N LEU A 21 -17.62 -2.30 -2.32
CA LEU A 21 -17.44 -3.32 -3.35
C LEU A 21 -16.10 -4.05 -3.19
N SER A 22 -15.03 -3.35 -2.83
CA SER A 22 -13.71 -3.97 -2.60
C SER A 22 -13.68 -4.90 -1.38
N GLY A 23 -14.59 -4.69 -0.42
CA GLY A 23 -14.79 -5.60 0.73
C GLY A 23 -15.59 -6.86 0.39
N GLN A 24 -16.23 -6.93 -0.80
CA GLN A 24 -17.00 -8.11 -1.18
C GLN A 24 -16.08 -9.28 -1.54
N LYS A 25 -16.42 -10.48 -1.07
CA LYS A 25 -15.63 -11.71 -1.28
C LYS A 25 -15.18 -11.94 -2.72
N PRO A 26 -16.02 -11.76 -3.76
CA PRO A 26 -15.57 -12.01 -5.14
C PRO A 26 -14.42 -11.08 -5.55
N VAL A 27 -14.50 -9.80 -5.17
CA VAL A 27 -13.48 -8.80 -5.50
C VAL A 27 -12.23 -9.03 -4.65
N ALA A 28 -12.41 -9.25 -3.35
CA ALA A 28 -11.35 -9.54 -2.41
C ALA A 28 -10.49 -10.75 -2.84
N ASN A 29 -11.15 -11.84 -3.24
CA ASN A 29 -10.48 -13.07 -3.66
C ASN A 29 -9.71 -12.95 -4.98
N THR A 30 -9.95 -11.89 -5.76
CA THR A 30 -9.18 -11.63 -6.99
C THR A 30 -8.06 -10.63 -6.75
N ILE A 31 -8.36 -9.52 -6.06
CA ILE A 31 -7.41 -8.41 -5.93
C ILE A 31 -6.34 -8.72 -4.87
N TYR A 32 -6.72 -9.23 -3.70
CA TYR A 32 -5.75 -9.39 -2.62
C TYR A 32 -4.67 -10.44 -2.89
N PRO A 33 -4.94 -11.60 -3.51
CA PRO A 33 -3.87 -12.52 -3.88
C PRO A 33 -2.85 -11.90 -4.83
N ALA A 34 -3.31 -11.05 -5.77
CA ALA A 34 -2.41 -10.33 -6.67
C ALA A 34 -1.56 -9.29 -5.92
N LEU A 35 -2.17 -8.55 -4.99
CA LEU A 35 -1.43 -7.59 -4.15
C LEU A 35 -0.43 -8.28 -3.21
N LYS A 36 -0.81 -9.42 -2.63
CA LYS A 36 0.07 -10.27 -1.80
C LYS A 36 1.28 -10.72 -2.61
N SER A 37 1.05 -11.31 -3.79
CA SER A 37 2.10 -11.76 -4.70
C SER A 37 3.02 -10.62 -5.12
N LEU A 38 2.46 -9.47 -5.53
CA LEU A 38 3.23 -8.28 -5.90
C LEU A 38 4.09 -7.77 -4.73
N THR A 39 3.53 -7.75 -3.52
CA THR A 39 4.21 -7.31 -2.31
C THR A 39 5.37 -8.24 -1.95
N THR A 40 5.14 -9.55 -1.97
CA THR A 40 6.20 -10.54 -1.73
C THR A 40 7.31 -10.43 -2.76
N TRP A 41 6.95 -10.41 -4.04
CA TRP A 41 7.90 -10.32 -5.14
C TRP A 41 8.78 -9.07 -5.08
N ILE A 42 8.19 -7.89 -4.82
CA ILE A 42 8.98 -6.66 -4.78
C ILE A 42 9.93 -6.64 -3.58
N ILE A 43 9.52 -7.22 -2.45
CA ILE A 43 10.36 -7.31 -1.26
C ILE A 43 11.51 -8.28 -1.50
N GLU A 44 11.24 -9.47 -2.05
CA GLU A 44 12.26 -10.47 -2.38
C GLU A 44 13.35 -9.90 -3.28
N ILE A 45 12.96 -9.16 -4.32
CA ILE A 45 13.92 -8.50 -5.22
C ILE A 45 14.69 -7.39 -4.52
N SER A 46 14.02 -6.62 -3.67
CA SER A 46 14.64 -5.45 -3.02
C SER A 46 15.55 -5.85 -1.85
N LEU A 47 15.28 -6.99 -1.19
CA LEU A 47 15.96 -7.49 0.00
C LEU A 47 16.45 -8.93 -0.21
N PRO A 48 17.36 -9.18 -1.16
CA PRO A 48 17.75 -10.53 -1.58
C PRO A 48 18.52 -11.32 -0.52
N SER A 49 19.05 -10.66 0.52
CA SER A 49 19.78 -11.33 1.60
C SER A 49 18.86 -11.92 2.66
N SER A 50 17.58 -11.56 2.69
CA SER A 50 16.59 -12.15 3.59
C SER A 50 15.81 -13.27 2.92
N PHE A 51 15.49 -14.31 3.69
CA PHE A 51 14.40 -15.21 3.33
C PHE A 51 13.10 -14.44 3.50
N ILE A 52 12.21 -14.49 2.51
CA ILE A 52 10.93 -13.79 2.51
C ILE A 52 9.87 -14.78 2.03
N GLU A 53 8.74 -14.83 2.73
CA GLU A 53 7.58 -15.62 2.36
C GLU A 53 6.31 -14.88 2.81
N SER A 54 5.18 -15.07 2.13
CA SER A 54 3.90 -14.54 2.59
C SER A 54 2.91 -15.62 3.00
N GLN A 55 2.38 -15.48 4.20
CA GLN A 55 1.40 -16.40 4.79
C GLN A 55 0.05 -15.71 4.98
N ASP A 56 -1.02 -16.49 4.91
CA ASP A 56 -2.37 -15.98 5.13
C ASP A 56 -2.60 -15.75 6.62
N VAL A 57 -3.27 -14.66 6.95
CA VAL A 57 -3.74 -14.41 8.31
C VAL A 57 -5.05 -15.16 8.51
N VAL A 58 -5.14 -15.99 9.55
CA VAL A 58 -6.37 -16.72 9.90
C VAL A 58 -6.99 -16.08 11.11
N ASN A 59 -8.27 -15.72 11.00
CA ASN A 59 -9.02 -15.17 12.13
C ASN A 59 -9.28 -16.28 13.17
N GLU A 60 -8.84 -16.06 14.41
CA GLU A 60 -8.91 -17.06 15.49
C GLU A 60 -10.36 -17.50 15.82
N GLN A 61 -11.32 -16.59 15.71
CA GLN A 61 -12.72 -16.85 16.07
C GLN A 61 -13.45 -17.63 14.97
N THR A 62 -13.22 -17.28 13.71
CA THR A 62 -13.94 -17.86 12.58
C THR A 62 -13.18 -18.99 11.89
N LYS A 63 -11.89 -19.18 12.22
CA LYS A 63 -10.95 -20.11 11.57
C LYS A 63 -10.89 -19.96 10.05
N LYS A 64 -11.18 -18.76 9.54
CA LYS A 64 -11.19 -18.44 8.11
C LYS A 64 -10.04 -17.49 7.76
N PRO A 65 -9.47 -17.60 6.55
CA PRO A 65 -8.49 -16.64 6.07
C PRO A 65 -9.08 -15.23 5.99
N GLU A 66 -8.30 -14.23 6.37
CA GLU A 66 -8.57 -12.80 6.20
C GLU A 66 -7.82 -12.33 4.95
N PRO A 67 -8.47 -12.26 3.78
CA PRO A 67 -7.77 -12.03 2.50
C PRO A 67 -7.17 -10.63 2.40
N ASP A 68 -7.68 -9.66 3.17
CA ASP A 68 -7.20 -8.28 3.21
C ASP A 68 -5.92 -8.10 4.06
N LYS A 69 -5.40 -9.17 4.66
CA LYS A 69 -4.22 -9.17 5.51
C LYS A 69 -3.23 -10.25 5.06
N MET A 70 -1.95 -9.99 5.28
CA MET A 70 -0.89 -10.99 5.09
C MET A 70 0.12 -10.92 6.21
N TYR A 71 0.68 -12.07 6.59
CA TYR A 71 1.95 -12.12 7.30
C TYR A 71 3.07 -12.14 6.28
N LEU A 72 3.99 -11.19 6.36
CA LEU A 72 5.29 -11.30 5.73
C LEU A 72 6.22 -12.00 6.72
N VAL A 73 6.60 -13.23 6.40
CA VAL A 73 7.57 -14.03 7.16
C VAL A 73 8.95 -13.75 6.62
N TYR A 74 9.90 -13.48 7.51
CA TYR A 74 11.26 -13.18 7.13
C TYR A 74 12.28 -13.81 8.08
N GLY A 75 13.48 -14.05 7.59
CA GLY A 75 14.56 -14.63 8.40
C GLY A 75 15.91 -14.64 7.69
N ASN A 76 16.94 -15.09 8.41
CA ASN A 76 18.29 -15.21 7.86
C ASN A 76 18.43 -16.55 7.11
N PRO A 77 18.64 -16.56 5.78
CA PRO A 77 18.72 -17.79 5.00
C PRO A 77 19.79 -18.76 5.51
N ILE A 78 20.92 -18.25 6.03
CA ILE A 78 22.02 -19.07 6.54
C ILE A 78 21.56 -19.81 7.80
N LEU A 79 20.90 -19.12 8.73
CA LEU A 79 20.39 -19.72 9.97
C LEU A 79 19.26 -20.72 9.68
N ILE A 80 18.40 -20.40 8.71
CA ILE A 80 17.32 -21.29 8.27
C ILE A 80 17.89 -22.59 7.67
N ASN A 81 18.84 -22.48 6.75
CA ASN A 81 19.46 -23.65 6.12
C ASN A 81 20.18 -24.52 7.16
N LYS A 82 20.90 -23.91 8.10
CA LYS A 82 21.55 -24.62 9.20
C LYS A 82 20.54 -25.38 10.07
N ALA A 83 19.42 -24.75 10.44
CA ALA A 83 18.36 -25.41 11.22
C ALA A 83 17.70 -26.58 10.46
N ILE A 84 17.54 -26.45 9.14
CA ILE A 84 17.03 -27.54 8.29
C ILE A 84 18.02 -28.70 8.22
N GLU A 85 19.32 -28.43 8.08
CA GLU A 85 20.36 -29.46 8.07
C GLU A 85 20.47 -30.18 9.41
N GLU A 86 20.43 -29.46 10.53
CA GLU A 86 20.43 -30.05 11.88
C GLU A 86 19.21 -30.96 12.11
N ALA A 87 18.02 -30.55 11.64
CA ALA A 87 16.82 -31.37 11.72
C ALA A 87 16.93 -32.66 10.88
N LYS A 88 17.52 -32.58 9.68
CA LYS A 88 17.80 -33.75 8.83
C LYS A 88 18.79 -34.71 9.51
N LEU A 89 19.86 -34.19 10.11
CA LEU A 89 20.86 -34.99 10.82
C LEU A 89 20.26 -35.68 12.06
N THR A 90 19.38 -34.99 12.78
CA THR A 90 18.71 -35.51 13.98
C THR A 90 17.47 -36.36 13.69
N HIS A 91 17.14 -36.61 12.41
CA HIS A 91 15.96 -37.36 11.97
C HIS A 91 14.63 -36.81 12.53
N ASN A 92 14.60 -35.53 12.87
CA ASN A 92 13.39 -34.87 13.32
C ASN A 92 12.53 -34.52 12.10
N GLN A 93 11.27 -34.97 12.11
CA GLN A 93 10.31 -34.68 11.04
C GLN A 93 9.93 -33.19 10.97
N TYR A 94 10.21 -32.42 12.02
CA TYR A 94 9.87 -31.01 12.14
C TYR A 94 11.11 -30.18 12.49
N ALA A 95 11.48 -29.24 11.61
CA ALA A 95 12.50 -28.24 11.88
C ALA A 95 11.86 -26.96 12.43
N LYS A 96 12.31 -26.47 13.59
CA LYS A 96 11.91 -25.16 14.08
C LYS A 96 12.70 -24.09 13.33
N ILE A 97 12.04 -23.43 12.39
CA ILE A 97 12.67 -22.40 11.55
C ILE A 97 12.82 -21.10 12.38
N PRO A 98 14.03 -20.50 12.46
CA PRO A 98 14.24 -19.22 13.11
C PRO A 98 13.76 -18.07 12.21
N SER A 99 12.44 -17.87 12.16
CA SER A 99 11.78 -16.81 11.39
C SER A 99 10.95 -15.88 12.27
N TYR A 100 10.72 -14.68 11.74
CA TYR A 100 9.89 -13.64 12.31
C TYR A 100 8.77 -13.30 11.34
N SER A 101 7.71 -12.67 11.82
CA SER A 101 6.62 -12.22 10.97
C SER A 101 6.18 -10.81 11.31
N THR A 102 5.77 -10.07 10.27
CA THR A 102 5.08 -8.79 10.40
C THR A 102 3.77 -8.85 9.64
N GLN A 103 2.74 -8.20 10.15
CA GLN A 103 1.43 -8.17 9.51
C GLN A 103 1.28 -6.94 8.64
N PHE A 104 0.78 -7.12 7.41
CA PHE A 104 0.37 -6.05 6.52
C PHE A 104 -1.14 -6.07 6.27
N PHE A 105 -1.74 -4.88 6.28
CA PHE A 105 -3.14 -4.63 5.97
C PHE A 105 -3.25 -4.14 4.53
N LEU A 106 -3.43 -5.07 3.58
CA LEU A 106 -3.42 -4.80 2.14
C LEU A 106 -4.53 -3.83 1.72
N PHE A 107 -5.69 -3.92 2.38
CA PHE A 107 -6.80 -3.00 2.13
C PHE A 107 -6.41 -1.54 2.43
N GLU A 108 -5.88 -1.28 3.62
CA GLU A 108 -5.49 0.07 4.02
C GLU A 108 -4.31 0.59 3.19
N MET A 109 -3.32 -0.27 2.92
CA MET A 109 -2.09 0.12 2.23
C MET A 109 -2.32 0.43 0.74
N PHE A 110 -3.11 -0.38 0.05
CA PHE A 110 -3.34 -0.25 -1.39
C PHE A 110 -4.73 0.26 -1.73
N ILE A 111 -5.77 -0.44 -1.28
CA ILE A 111 -7.13 -0.26 -1.79
C ILE A 111 -7.67 1.12 -1.43
N VAL A 112 -7.52 1.54 -0.16
CA VAL A 112 -8.00 2.83 0.33
C VAL A 112 -7.45 4.00 -0.51
N PRO A 113 -6.12 4.18 -0.67
CA PRO A 113 -5.59 5.29 -1.47
C PRO A 113 -5.89 5.15 -2.98
N LEU A 114 -5.93 3.93 -3.53
CA LEU A 114 -6.27 3.72 -4.95
C LEU A 114 -7.72 4.11 -5.24
N ILE A 115 -8.67 3.64 -4.43
CA ILE A 115 -10.09 3.98 -4.56
C ILE A 115 -10.30 5.48 -4.36
N PHE A 116 -9.57 6.12 -3.44
CA PHE A 116 -9.60 7.56 -3.25
C PHE A 116 -9.26 8.31 -4.55
N VAL A 117 -8.16 7.94 -5.22
CA VAL A 117 -7.76 8.55 -6.50
C VAL A 117 -8.78 8.25 -7.60
N ILE A 118 -9.24 7.01 -7.72
CA ILE A 118 -10.27 6.62 -8.71
C ILE A 118 -11.53 7.47 -8.53
N ALA A 119 -12.03 7.60 -7.30
CA ALA A 119 -13.22 8.37 -6.99
C ALA A 119 -13.04 9.85 -7.33
N LEU A 120 -11.87 10.44 -7.04
CA LEU A 120 -11.54 11.82 -7.40
C LEU A 120 -11.60 12.04 -8.92
N PHE A 121 -10.95 11.19 -9.72
CA PHE A 121 -10.91 11.34 -11.18
C PHE A 121 -12.26 11.09 -11.84
N ILE A 122 -13.00 10.08 -11.41
CA ILE A 122 -14.33 9.78 -11.97
C ILE A 122 -15.30 10.90 -11.65
N GLY A 123 -15.37 11.32 -10.38
CA GLY A 123 -16.26 12.38 -9.93
C GLY A 123 -15.94 13.75 -10.54
N SER A 124 -14.68 13.98 -10.92
CA SER A 124 -14.27 15.26 -11.49
C SER A 124 -14.80 15.48 -12.92
N PRO A 125 -15.26 16.71 -13.26
CA PRO A 125 -15.65 17.09 -14.60
C PRO A 125 -14.40 17.35 -15.45
N ILE A 126 -13.78 16.27 -15.92
CA ILE A 126 -12.58 16.24 -16.77
C ILE A 126 -12.96 15.57 -18.11
N PRO A 127 -12.51 16.07 -19.26
CA PRO A 127 -12.70 15.40 -20.55
C PRO A 127 -12.17 13.96 -20.55
N ASN A 128 -12.94 13.00 -21.07
CA ASN A 128 -12.68 11.56 -20.92
C ASN A 128 -11.26 11.13 -21.33
N HIS A 129 -10.74 11.62 -22.47
CA HIS A 129 -9.38 11.27 -22.92
C HIS A 129 -8.31 11.66 -21.89
N ARG A 130 -8.41 12.86 -21.29
CA ARG A 130 -7.46 13.32 -20.27
C ARG A 130 -7.70 12.65 -18.92
N LYS A 131 -8.96 12.36 -18.59
CA LYS A 131 -9.36 11.68 -17.36
C LYS A 131 -8.68 10.31 -17.22
N TRP A 132 -8.83 9.45 -18.23
CA TRP A 132 -8.28 8.10 -18.16
C TRP A 132 -6.75 8.07 -18.22
N LYS A 133 -6.14 8.94 -19.03
CA LYS A 133 -4.67 9.08 -19.07
C LYS A 133 -4.12 9.58 -17.72
N GLY A 134 -4.73 10.62 -17.16
CA GLY A 134 -4.31 11.18 -15.87
C GLY A 134 -4.54 10.20 -14.72
N LEU A 135 -5.65 9.46 -14.73
CA LEU A 135 -5.93 8.41 -13.76
C LEU A 135 -4.88 7.30 -13.83
N GLY A 136 -4.60 6.77 -15.04
CA GLY A 136 -3.60 5.71 -15.22
C GLY A 136 -2.21 6.11 -14.71
N ILE A 137 -1.74 7.31 -15.05
CA ILE A 137 -0.46 7.85 -14.57
C ILE A 137 -0.47 8.01 -13.04
N SER A 138 -1.55 8.55 -12.48
CA SER A 138 -1.67 8.75 -11.02
C SER A 138 -1.67 7.43 -10.26
N LEU A 139 -2.39 6.42 -10.77
CA LEU A 139 -2.39 5.08 -10.16
C LEU A 139 -1.02 4.43 -10.24
N ALA A 140 -0.31 4.53 -11.38
CA ALA A 140 1.03 3.98 -11.52
C ALA A 140 2.02 4.61 -10.51
N ILE A 141 2.01 5.93 -10.38
CA ILE A 141 2.88 6.65 -9.42
C ILE A 141 2.49 6.28 -7.98
N LEU A 142 1.19 6.19 -7.68
CA LEU A 142 0.71 5.84 -6.34
C LEU A 142 1.09 4.40 -5.97
N ILE A 143 0.96 3.44 -6.90
CA ILE A 143 1.40 2.05 -6.69
C ILE A 143 2.89 2.02 -6.42
N LEU A 144 3.71 2.70 -7.24
CA LEU A 144 5.15 2.77 -7.03
C LEU A 144 5.48 3.32 -5.63
N PHE A 145 4.83 4.41 -5.21
CA PHE A 145 4.99 4.97 -3.88
C PHE A 145 4.63 3.98 -2.76
N VAL A 146 3.50 3.27 -2.88
CA VAL A 146 3.06 2.27 -1.89
C VAL A 146 4.05 1.12 -1.81
N LEU A 147 4.56 0.62 -2.95
CA LEU A 147 5.57 -0.44 -2.97
C LEU A 147 6.88 0.01 -2.31
N THR A 148 7.36 1.22 -2.63
CA THR A 148 8.54 1.80 -1.95
C THR A 148 8.32 1.91 -0.45
N LYS A 149 7.16 2.39 -0.01
CA LYS A 149 6.79 2.45 1.41
C LYS A 149 6.84 1.07 2.08
N ILE A 150 6.35 0.03 1.41
CA ILE A 150 6.36 -1.34 1.94
C ILE A 150 7.79 -1.88 2.06
N ILE A 151 8.66 -1.64 1.06
CA ILE A 151 10.06 -2.04 1.13
C ILE A 151 10.75 -1.38 2.34
N ILE A 152 10.54 -0.08 2.53
CA ILE A 152 11.13 0.69 3.64
C ILE A 152 10.61 0.18 4.99
N LEU A 153 9.31 -0.09 5.11
CA LEU A 153 8.72 -0.67 6.31
C LEU A 153 9.29 -2.05 6.61
N THR A 154 9.46 -2.88 5.58
CA THR A 154 10.03 -4.23 5.71
C THR A 154 11.49 -4.20 6.13
N LEU A 155 12.28 -3.30 5.52
CA LEU A 155 13.69 -3.10 5.89
C LEU A 155 13.81 -2.72 7.37
N PHE A 156 12.94 -1.82 7.84
CA PHE A 156 12.90 -1.45 9.26
C PHE A 156 12.54 -2.63 10.16
N THR A 157 11.51 -3.40 9.83
CA THR A 157 11.11 -4.55 10.67
C THR A 157 12.20 -5.62 10.73
N ILE A 158 12.88 -5.88 9.60
CA ILE A 158 14.00 -6.82 9.55
C ILE A 158 15.17 -6.30 10.38
N SER A 159 15.58 -5.06 10.15
CA SER A 159 16.72 -4.47 10.87
C SER A 159 16.46 -4.40 12.39
N ASN A 160 15.24 -4.02 12.78
CA ASN A 160 14.84 -3.92 14.19
C ASN A 160 14.77 -5.29 14.89
N SER A 161 14.56 -6.38 14.14
CA SER A 161 14.57 -7.75 14.70
C SER A 161 15.96 -8.33 14.94
N GLN A 162 17.04 -7.62 14.57
CA GLN A 162 18.44 -8.00 14.83
C GLN A 162 18.81 -9.42 14.37
N ILE A 163 18.32 -9.83 13.19
CA ILE A 163 18.53 -11.19 12.65
C ILE A 163 19.89 -11.41 11.98
N GLY A 164 20.87 -10.54 12.23
CA GLY A 164 22.19 -10.61 11.59
C GLY A 164 22.22 -10.20 10.12
N ILE A 165 21.14 -9.60 9.61
CA ILE A 165 21.03 -9.11 8.23
C ILE A 165 20.40 -7.72 8.25
N TYR A 166 20.92 -6.83 7.40
CA TYR A 166 20.48 -5.44 7.30
C TYR A 166 20.55 -4.70 8.64
N GLU A 167 21.57 -4.99 9.46
CA GLU A 167 21.80 -4.30 10.71
C GLU A 167 22.15 -2.83 10.44
N LEU A 168 21.33 -1.94 10.96
CA LEU A 168 21.51 -0.50 10.84
C LEU A 168 22.10 0.02 12.14
N SER A 169 22.98 1.02 12.03
CA SER A 169 23.43 1.76 13.21
C SER A 169 22.24 2.44 13.91
N ASP A 170 22.36 2.69 15.21
CA ASP A 170 21.31 3.34 16.01
C ASP A 170 20.82 4.66 15.39
N ASN A 171 21.75 5.44 14.82
CA ASN A 171 21.42 6.69 14.14
C ASN A 171 20.57 6.47 12.88
N MET A 172 20.90 5.46 12.08
CA MET A 172 20.14 5.10 10.88
C MET A 172 18.77 4.51 11.25
N MET A 173 18.70 3.71 12.32
CA MET A 173 17.45 3.17 12.84
C MET A 173 16.50 4.28 13.32
N ASN A 174 17.02 5.25 14.07
CA ASN A 174 16.26 6.41 14.52
C ASN A 174 15.76 7.26 13.35
N PHE A 175 16.59 7.47 12.32
CA PHE A 175 16.18 8.15 11.11
C PHE A 175 15.07 7.40 10.38
N LEU A 176 15.23 6.09 10.19
CA LEU A 176 14.28 5.23 9.48
C LEU A 176 12.93 5.16 10.21
N SER A 177 12.94 5.03 11.55
CA SER A 177 11.74 5.06 12.39
C SER A 177 10.95 6.37 12.24
N ARG A 178 11.65 7.51 12.28
CA ARG A 178 11.03 8.82 12.03
C ARG A 178 10.46 8.91 10.61
N PHE A 179 11.21 8.43 9.62
CA PHE A 179 10.75 8.43 8.23
C PHE A 179 9.49 7.58 8.04
N ILE A 180 9.43 6.39 8.63
CA ILE A 180 8.25 5.52 8.61
C ILE A 180 7.05 6.18 9.27
N SER A 181 7.27 6.94 10.35
CA SER A 181 6.20 7.70 11.01
C SER A 181 5.56 8.73 10.08
N PHE A 182 6.33 9.30 9.13
CA PHE A 182 5.79 10.17 8.07
C PHE A 182 5.05 9.40 6.98
N LEU A 183 5.43 8.14 6.70
CA LEU A 183 4.78 7.26 5.72
C LEU A 183 3.42 6.72 6.22
N SER A 184 2.58 7.57 6.79
CA SER A 184 1.23 7.22 7.24
C SER A 184 0.27 6.96 6.07
N LEU A 185 -0.92 6.43 6.38
CA LEU A 185 -2.03 6.37 5.41
C LEU A 185 -2.43 7.77 4.92
N GLY A 186 -2.39 8.76 5.81
CA GLY A 186 -2.69 10.16 5.48
C GLY A 186 -1.76 10.72 4.40
N LEU A 187 -0.48 10.34 4.42
CA LEU A 187 0.45 10.73 3.36
C LEU A 187 0.09 10.10 2.01
N SER A 188 -0.32 8.82 1.98
CA SER A 188 -0.77 8.16 0.74
C SER A 188 -1.99 8.87 0.13
N ILE A 189 -2.95 9.27 0.98
CA ILE A 189 -4.13 10.05 0.55
C ILE A 189 -3.72 11.43 0.06
N PHE A 190 -2.83 12.11 0.77
CA PHE A 190 -2.31 13.42 0.38
C PHE A 190 -1.59 13.37 -0.97
N ILE A 191 -0.74 12.37 -1.20
CA ILE A 191 -0.08 12.15 -2.50
C ILE A 191 -1.13 11.88 -3.59
N GLY A 192 -2.13 11.03 -3.32
CA GLY A 192 -3.24 10.80 -4.24
C GLY A 192 -3.97 12.09 -4.64
N PHE A 193 -4.21 12.96 -3.66
CA PHE A 193 -4.81 14.28 -3.89
C PHE A 193 -3.89 15.19 -4.73
N MET A 194 -2.58 15.23 -4.45
CA MET A 194 -1.61 15.98 -5.24
C MET A 194 -1.53 15.49 -6.69
N LEU A 195 -1.53 14.18 -6.90
CA LEU A 195 -1.56 13.57 -8.24
C LEU A 195 -2.82 13.95 -8.99
N TRP A 196 -3.98 13.95 -8.31
CA TRP A 196 -5.21 14.46 -8.88
C TRP A 196 -5.13 15.94 -9.24
N LEU A 197 -4.52 16.80 -8.41
CA LEU A 197 -4.34 18.21 -8.74
C LEU A 197 -3.50 18.40 -10.02
N ILE A 198 -2.40 17.67 -10.13
CA ILE A 198 -1.43 17.79 -11.23
C ILE A 198 -2.02 17.23 -12.53
N PHE A 199 -2.58 16.01 -12.49
CA PHE A 199 -2.96 15.25 -13.69
C PHE A 199 -4.44 15.29 -14.02
N GLY A 200 -5.30 15.70 -13.07
CA GLY A 200 -6.75 15.77 -13.23
C GLY A 200 -7.27 17.20 -13.19
N PHE A 201 -7.15 17.87 -12.03
CA PHE A 201 -7.79 19.15 -11.74
C PHE A 201 -7.41 20.24 -12.75
N ARG A 202 -6.14 20.29 -13.19
CA ARG A 202 -5.66 21.24 -14.21
C ARG A 202 -6.47 21.23 -15.51
N TYR A 203 -7.11 20.10 -15.84
CA TYR A 203 -7.91 19.94 -17.04
C TYR A 203 -9.42 19.92 -16.77
N SER A 204 -9.82 20.19 -15.53
CA SER A 204 -11.20 20.21 -15.12
C SER A 204 -11.86 21.55 -15.43
N THR A 205 -13.16 21.55 -15.72
CA THR A 205 -13.95 22.79 -15.82
C THR A 205 -14.01 23.57 -14.50
N PHE A 206 -13.56 22.99 -13.38
CA PHE A 206 -13.41 23.69 -12.11
C PHE A 206 -12.40 24.83 -12.13
N THR A 207 -11.38 24.78 -12.97
CA THR A 207 -10.36 25.85 -13.04
C THR A 207 -11.02 27.20 -13.32
N ASN A 208 -11.99 27.24 -14.24
CA ASN A 208 -12.71 28.47 -14.60
C ASN A 208 -13.54 29.03 -13.42
N VAL A 209 -14.10 28.15 -12.59
CA VAL A 209 -14.88 28.55 -11.40
C VAL A 209 -13.95 29.11 -10.32
N PHE A 210 -12.77 28.55 -10.13
CA PHE A 210 -11.79 29.08 -9.19
C PHE A 210 -11.15 30.39 -9.70
N GLU A 211 -10.78 30.48 -10.97
CA GLU A 211 -10.21 31.69 -11.56
C GLU A 211 -11.16 32.89 -11.47
N SER A 212 -12.46 32.69 -11.71
CA SER A 212 -13.47 33.74 -11.55
C SER A 212 -13.65 34.20 -10.10
N LEU A 213 -13.59 33.28 -9.12
CA LEU A 213 -13.65 33.62 -7.70
C LEU A 213 -12.43 34.44 -7.25
N PHE A 214 -11.22 34.06 -7.69
CA PHE A 214 -9.99 34.77 -7.34
C PHE A 214 -9.89 36.13 -8.04
N LYS A 215 -10.32 36.25 -9.31
CA LYS A 215 -10.42 37.55 -9.99
C LYS A 215 -11.46 38.49 -9.35
N SER A 216 -12.55 37.97 -8.82
CA SER A 216 -13.58 38.81 -8.16
C SER A 216 -13.15 39.40 -6.82
N LYS A 217 -12.12 38.83 -6.18
CA LYS A 217 -11.56 39.31 -4.90
C LYS A 217 -10.37 40.26 -5.06
N SER A 218 -9.86 40.44 -6.27
CA SER A 218 -8.74 41.34 -6.58
C SER A 218 -9.19 42.71 -7.11
N LEU A 219 -10.48 43.04 -6.96
CA LEU A 219 -11.11 44.34 -7.21
C LEU A 219 -11.76 44.81 -5.91
#